data_AF-A0A7V1MPH5-F1
#
_entry.id   AF-A0A7V1MPH5-F1
#
_cell.length_a   1.000
_cell.length_b   1.000
_cell.length_c   1.000
_cell.angle_alpha   90.00
_cell.angle_beta   90.00
_cell.angle_gamma   90.00
#
_symmetry.space_group_name_H-M   'P 1'
#
loop_
_entity.id
_entity.type
_entity.pdbx_description
1 polymer ?
#
loop_
_entity_poly.entity_id
_entity_poly.type
_entity_poly.pdbx_seq_one_letter_code
_entity_poly.pdbx_strand_id
1 'polypeptide(L)'
;MPFFIRKRSGKKEEFNIKKLRLSLDKAGADSQLINQIIEKIKKQKPCSTKAIHKLITQMLTKQSPAIAARYNLKRALMELGPAGYPFEQFVAHVFAAQGYKTMTNQIISGKCVDHEIDITATKANKHFMIECKFHNRFGLKTNVKVILSIQARFEDVRTAWEQNPEHKYEFHRAWVVTNTRFTSEAIKYAECMGIKLLGWKHPENQGIGKVIDTVGLHPITALTSLTHQQKRAFIKEGFVLCRDASKHIAFLKSLGFSARQIKKLIKEAETTCFL
;
A
#
# COMPACT_ATOMS: atom_id res chain seq x y z
N MET A 1 -32.94 -7.10 -10.19
CA MET A 1 -33.05 -7.89 -8.95
C MET A 1 -31.75 -7.81 -8.16
N PRO A 2 -31.82 -7.47 -6.86
CA PRO A 2 -30.68 -7.51 -5.97
C PRO A 2 -30.15 -8.95 -5.82
N PHE A 3 -28.85 -9.12 -5.67
CA PHE A 3 -28.24 -10.41 -5.35
C PHE A 3 -27.22 -10.24 -4.23
N PHE A 4 -27.06 -11.30 -3.42
CA PHE A 4 -26.18 -11.28 -2.27
C PHE A 4 -24.80 -11.82 -2.62
N ILE A 5 -23.79 -11.23 -1.99
CA ILE A 5 -22.39 -11.62 -2.15
C ILE A 5 -21.76 -11.86 -0.78
N ARG A 6 -20.81 -12.80 -0.74
CA ARG A 6 -19.97 -13.04 0.42
C ARG A 6 -18.71 -12.18 0.36
N LYS A 7 -18.49 -11.35 1.38
CA LYS A 7 -17.25 -10.59 1.55
C LYS A 7 -16.07 -11.50 1.87
N ARG A 8 -14.87 -11.00 1.60
CA ARG A 8 -13.62 -11.61 2.06
C ARG A 8 -13.52 -11.68 3.60
N SER A 9 -14.30 -10.85 4.30
CA SER A 9 -14.49 -10.92 5.76
C SER A 9 -15.52 -11.96 6.22
N GLY A 10 -16.12 -12.75 5.31
CA GLY A 10 -17.17 -13.72 5.62
C GLY A 10 -18.60 -13.15 5.62
N LYS A 11 -18.78 -11.85 5.87
CA LYS A 11 -20.10 -11.19 5.92
C LYS A 11 -20.84 -11.29 4.57
N LYS A 12 -22.13 -11.67 4.62
CA LYS A 12 -23.05 -11.59 3.48
C LYS A 12 -23.61 -10.18 3.38
N GLU A 13 -23.63 -9.61 2.18
CA GLU A 13 -24.28 -8.32 1.93
C GLU A 13 -24.89 -8.29 0.53
N GLU A 14 -25.82 -7.38 0.31
CA GLU A 14 -26.35 -7.09 -1.02
C GLU A 14 -25.26 -6.45 -1.90
N PHE A 15 -25.19 -6.90 -3.16
CA PHE A 15 -24.30 -6.31 -4.15
C PHE A 15 -24.71 -4.87 -4.45
N ASN A 16 -23.78 -3.94 -4.24
CA ASN A 16 -24.03 -2.52 -4.41
C ASN A 16 -23.32 -1.98 -5.66
N ILE A 17 -24.11 -1.69 -6.71
CA ILE A 17 -23.63 -1.16 -7.98
C ILE A 17 -22.94 0.20 -7.81
N LYS A 18 -23.48 1.09 -6.98
CA LYS A 18 -22.90 2.43 -6.74
C LYS A 18 -21.47 2.31 -6.18
N LYS A 19 -21.25 1.39 -5.23
CA LYS A 19 -19.90 1.11 -4.67
C LYS A 19 -18.95 0.56 -5.72
N LEU A 20 -19.42 -0.33 -6.61
CA LEU A 20 -18.59 -0.86 -7.70
C LEU A 20 -18.20 0.25 -8.67
N ARG A 21 -19.18 1.06 -9.10
CA ARG A 21 -18.97 2.17 -10.05
C ARG A 21 -17.91 3.13 -9.52
N LEU A 22 -18.05 3.58 -8.28
CA LEU A 22 -17.06 4.43 -7.61
C LEU A 22 -15.67 3.78 -7.50
N SER A 23 -15.59 2.46 -7.35
CA SER A 23 -14.31 1.76 -7.27
C SER A 23 -13.59 1.66 -8.62
N LEU A 24 -14.34 1.53 -9.72
CA LEU A 24 -13.80 1.48 -11.08
C LEU A 24 -13.41 2.88 -11.56
N ASP A 25 -14.27 3.85 -11.28
CA ASP A 25 -14.03 5.27 -11.56
C ASP A 25 -12.76 5.77 -10.89
N LYS A 26 -12.56 5.46 -9.60
CA LYS A 26 -11.31 5.76 -8.89
C LYS A 26 -10.06 5.09 -9.47
N ALA A 27 -10.21 3.96 -10.16
CA ALA A 27 -9.11 3.31 -10.87
C ALA A 27 -8.85 3.93 -12.26
N GLY A 28 -9.66 4.91 -12.67
CA GLY A 28 -9.58 5.61 -13.95
C GLY A 28 -10.23 4.86 -15.12
N ALA A 29 -11.22 3.99 -14.86
CA ALA A 29 -12.02 3.38 -15.92
C ALA A 29 -13.05 4.38 -16.45
N ASP A 30 -13.19 4.47 -17.78
CA ASP A 30 -14.20 5.32 -18.41
C ASP A 30 -15.63 4.76 -18.21
N SER A 31 -16.63 5.59 -18.52
CA SER A 31 -18.05 5.22 -18.35
C SER A 31 -18.47 4.01 -19.19
N GLN A 32 -17.88 3.81 -20.37
CA GLN A 32 -18.22 2.70 -21.26
C GLN A 32 -17.73 1.38 -20.66
N LEU A 33 -16.46 1.30 -20.26
CA LEU A 33 -15.86 0.15 -19.61
C LEU A 33 -16.54 -0.18 -18.29
N ILE A 34 -16.87 0.84 -17.49
CA ILE A 34 -17.62 0.70 -16.24
C ILE A 34 -18.97 0.01 -16.50
N ASN A 35 -19.73 0.50 -17.48
CA ASN A 35 -21.05 -0.04 -17.78
C ASN A 35 -20.96 -1.49 -18.29
N GLN A 36 -19.98 -1.79 -19.14
CA GLN A 36 -19.71 -3.16 -19.60
C GLN A 36 -19.41 -4.13 -18.44
N ILE A 37 -18.57 -3.72 -17.49
CA ILE A 37 -18.23 -4.52 -16.31
C ILE A 37 -19.47 -4.74 -15.42
N ILE A 38 -20.27 -3.69 -15.19
CA ILE A 38 -21.49 -3.77 -14.39
C ILE A 38 -22.48 -4.75 -15.02
N GLU A 39 -22.72 -4.67 -16.32
CA GLU A 39 -23.64 -5.59 -17.02
C GLU A 39 -23.14 -7.04 -16.98
N LYS A 40 -21.82 -7.25 -17.14
CA LYS A 40 -21.23 -8.59 -16.99
C LYS A 40 -21.46 -9.17 -15.60
N ILE A 41 -21.29 -8.37 -14.54
CA ILE A 41 -21.50 -8.80 -13.15
C ILE A 41 -22.97 -9.06 -12.86
N LYS A 42 -23.88 -8.21 -13.35
CA LYS A 42 -25.34 -8.41 -13.22
C LYS A 42 -25.79 -9.72 -13.88
N LYS A 43 -25.23 -10.06 -15.04
CA LYS A 43 -25.54 -11.30 -15.76
C LYS A 43 -25.00 -12.53 -15.04
N GLN A 44 -23.74 -12.48 -14.57
CA GLN A 44 -23.09 -13.65 -13.94
C GLN A 44 -23.44 -13.86 -12.47
N LYS A 45 -23.89 -12.82 -11.76
CA LYS A 45 -24.21 -12.83 -10.31
C LYS A 45 -23.21 -13.62 -9.46
N PRO A 46 -21.90 -13.30 -9.55
CA PRO A 46 -20.87 -14.01 -8.79
C PRO A 46 -21.14 -13.97 -7.28
N CYS A 47 -21.01 -15.11 -6.61
CA CYS A 47 -21.40 -15.30 -5.21
C CYS A 47 -20.48 -14.63 -4.16
N SER A 48 -19.34 -14.06 -4.57
CA SER A 48 -18.36 -13.49 -3.63
C SER A 48 -17.61 -12.29 -4.17
N THR A 49 -17.14 -11.43 -3.26
CA THR A 49 -16.23 -10.32 -3.57
C THR A 49 -14.93 -10.78 -4.24
N LYS A 50 -14.43 -11.99 -3.94
CA LYS A 50 -13.25 -12.58 -4.59
C LYS A 50 -13.52 -12.89 -6.06
N ALA A 51 -14.67 -13.48 -6.36
CA ALA A 51 -15.09 -13.79 -7.73
C ALA A 51 -15.34 -12.51 -8.55
N ILE A 52 -16.02 -11.53 -7.96
CA ILE A 52 -16.21 -10.19 -8.56
C ILE A 52 -14.86 -9.56 -8.90
N HIS A 53 -13.95 -9.49 -7.92
CA HIS A 53 -12.64 -8.89 -8.13
C HIS A 53 -11.85 -9.61 -9.24
N LYS A 54 -11.88 -10.95 -9.29
CA LYS A 54 -11.20 -11.72 -10.35
C LYS A 54 -11.73 -11.36 -11.73
N LEU A 55 -13.06 -11.34 -11.90
CA LEU A 55 -13.71 -11.01 -13.16
C LEU A 55 -13.35 -9.59 -13.62
N ILE A 56 -13.43 -8.61 -12.71
CA ILE A 56 -13.09 -7.21 -12.99
C ILE A 56 -11.62 -7.10 -13.40
N THR A 57 -10.71 -7.70 -12.64
CA THR A 57 -9.27 -7.62 -12.93
C THR A 57 -8.97 -8.20 -14.31
N GLN A 58 -9.61 -9.32 -14.68
CA GLN A 58 -9.45 -9.92 -16.02
C GLN A 58 -9.95 -8.99 -17.13
N MET A 59 -11.08 -8.31 -16.93
CA MET A 59 -11.61 -7.35 -17.92
C MET A 59 -10.73 -6.11 -18.02
N LEU A 60 -10.32 -5.54 -16.89
CA LEU A 60 -9.45 -4.37 -16.85
C LEU A 60 -8.08 -4.66 -17.47
N THR A 61 -7.47 -5.81 -17.19
CA THR A 61 -6.15 -6.17 -17.72
C THR A 61 -6.16 -6.26 -19.24
N LYS A 62 -7.27 -6.69 -19.85
CA LYS A 62 -7.44 -6.73 -21.31
C LYS A 62 -7.52 -5.34 -21.92
N GLN A 63 -8.14 -4.38 -21.23
CA GLN A 63 -8.35 -3.04 -21.74
C GLN A 63 -7.18 -2.11 -21.44
N SER A 64 -6.69 -2.11 -20.20
CA SER A 64 -5.59 -1.29 -19.72
C SER A 64 -4.95 -1.92 -18.48
N PRO A 65 -3.71 -2.45 -18.60
CA PRO A 65 -2.94 -2.94 -17.47
C PRO A 65 -2.78 -1.89 -16.35
N ALA A 66 -2.62 -0.61 -16.70
CA ALA A 66 -2.52 0.48 -15.73
C ALA A 66 -3.80 0.62 -14.86
N ILE A 67 -4.99 0.61 -15.48
CA ILE A 67 -6.26 0.65 -14.74
C ILE A 67 -6.41 -0.59 -13.86
N ALA A 68 -6.02 -1.77 -14.37
CA ALA A 68 -6.06 -3.01 -13.61
C ALA A 68 -5.16 -2.97 -12.37
N ALA A 69 -3.95 -2.40 -12.51
CA ALA A 69 -3.01 -2.24 -11.41
C ALA A 69 -3.55 -1.31 -10.32
N ARG A 70 -4.06 -0.13 -10.69
CA ARG A 70 -4.70 0.82 -9.75
C ARG A 70 -5.88 0.18 -9.02
N TYR A 71 -6.72 -0.56 -9.75
CA TYR A 71 -7.83 -1.30 -9.16
C TYR A 71 -7.37 -2.39 -8.17
N ASN A 72 -6.30 -3.11 -8.51
CA ASN A 72 -5.76 -4.21 -7.72
C ASN A 72 -4.83 -3.74 -6.58
N LEU A 73 -4.47 -2.45 -6.52
CA LEU A 73 -3.46 -1.92 -5.61
C LEU A 73 -3.68 -2.32 -4.15
N LYS A 74 -4.93 -2.29 -3.67
CA LYS A 74 -5.24 -2.70 -2.29
C LYS A 74 -4.79 -4.13 -2.00
N ARG A 75 -5.03 -5.02 -2.96
CA ARG A 75 -4.69 -6.42 -2.85
C ARG A 75 -3.19 -6.61 -3.01
N ALA A 76 -2.56 -5.88 -3.92
CA ALA A 76 -1.11 -5.88 -4.09
C ALA A 76 -0.40 -5.51 -2.78
N LEU A 77 -0.83 -4.45 -2.08
CA LEU A 77 -0.26 -4.10 -0.77
C LEU A 77 -0.41 -5.21 0.26
N MET A 78 -1.55 -5.92 0.29
CA MET A 78 -1.75 -7.05 1.20
C MET A 78 -0.86 -8.26 0.86
N GLU A 79 -0.47 -8.41 -0.40
CA GLU A 79 0.39 -9.49 -0.90
C GLU A 79 1.89 -9.24 -0.62
N LEU A 80 2.26 -8.06 -0.06
CA LEU A 80 3.63 -7.82 0.43
C LEU A 80 3.97 -8.66 1.68
N GLY A 81 2.95 -9.13 2.39
CA GLY A 81 3.12 -9.94 3.60
C GLY A 81 3.47 -11.41 3.35
N PRO A 82 3.52 -12.24 4.41
CA PRO A 82 2.90 -11.99 5.72
C PRO A 82 3.74 -11.14 6.69
N ALA A 83 5.03 -10.95 6.44
CA ALA A 83 5.91 -10.10 7.25
C ALA A 83 5.59 -8.60 7.07
N GLY A 84 5.88 -7.79 8.09
CA GLY A 84 5.75 -6.32 8.04
C GLY A 84 6.83 -5.64 7.21
N TYR A 85 8.06 -6.15 7.32
CA TYR A 85 9.25 -5.53 6.72
C TYR A 85 9.17 -5.19 5.22
N PRO A 86 8.63 -6.05 4.32
CA PRO A 86 8.44 -5.66 2.92
C PRO A 86 7.50 -4.46 2.72
N PHE A 87 6.52 -4.29 3.61
CA PHE A 87 5.64 -3.13 3.60
C PHE A 87 6.36 -1.88 4.10
N GLU A 88 7.21 -1.99 5.11
CA GLU A 88 8.06 -0.89 5.60
C GLU A 88 9.01 -0.39 4.50
N GLN A 89 9.74 -1.29 3.83
CA GLN A 89 10.58 -0.95 2.68
C GLN A 89 9.79 -0.25 1.57
N PHE A 90 8.60 -0.78 1.24
CA PHE A 90 7.74 -0.18 0.23
C PHE A 90 7.29 1.23 0.63
N VAL A 91 6.89 1.44 1.89
CA VAL A 91 6.51 2.77 2.40
C VAL A 91 7.70 3.72 2.35
N ALA A 92 8.91 3.28 2.70
CA ALA A 92 10.12 4.10 2.61
C ALA A 92 10.34 4.59 1.15
N HIS A 93 10.19 3.71 0.16
CA HIS A 93 10.25 4.11 -1.25
C HIS A 93 9.17 5.11 -1.66
N VAL A 94 7.95 4.98 -1.13
CA VAL A 94 6.86 5.95 -1.39
C VAL A 94 7.25 7.34 -0.87
N PHE A 95 7.75 7.43 0.37
CA PHE A 95 8.24 8.70 0.92
C PHE A 95 9.46 9.22 0.14
N ALA A 96 10.37 8.34 -0.26
CA ALA A 96 11.52 8.73 -1.08
C ALA A 96 11.11 9.39 -2.40
N ALA A 97 10.08 8.86 -3.08
CA ALA A 97 9.55 9.47 -4.30
C ALA A 97 8.84 10.81 -4.07
N GLN A 98 8.46 11.13 -2.83
CA GLN A 98 7.97 12.45 -2.43
C GLN A 98 9.13 13.42 -2.10
N GLY A 99 10.38 13.00 -2.29
CA GLY A 99 11.59 13.79 -2.09
C GLY A 99 12.10 13.77 -0.64
N TYR A 100 11.77 12.76 0.14
CA TYR A 100 12.39 12.52 1.45
C TYR A 100 13.64 11.65 1.31
N LYS A 101 14.65 11.89 2.14
CA LYS A 101 15.70 10.89 2.40
C LYS A 101 15.18 9.94 3.46
N THR A 102 15.16 8.64 3.18
CA THR A 102 14.58 7.64 4.07
C THR A 102 15.59 6.59 4.50
N MET A 103 15.55 6.17 5.75
CA MET A 103 16.31 5.02 6.27
C MET A 103 15.35 4.08 6.99
N THR A 104 15.53 2.77 6.85
CA THR A 104 14.65 1.74 7.44
C THR A 104 15.33 1.03 8.60
N ASN A 105 14.56 0.47 9.53
CA ASN A 105 15.02 -0.37 10.65
C ASN A 105 16.14 0.30 11.46
N GLN A 106 15.88 1.52 11.90
CA GLN A 106 16.85 2.28 12.68
C GLN A 106 16.67 1.98 14.16
N ILE A 107 17.75 1.66 14.86
CA ILE A 107 17.75 1.66 16.32
C ILE A 107 18.14 3.08 16.77
N ILE A 108 17.25 3.74 17.50
CA ILE A 108 17.43 5.12 17.95
C ILE A 108 17.31 5.14 19.46
N SER A 109 18.34 5.65 20.13
CA SER A 109 18.31 5.86 21.57
C SER A 109 17.35 7.00 21.90
N GLY A 110 16.26 6.66 22.59
CA GLY A 110 15.39 7.63 23.23
C GLY A 110 16.01 8.14 24.53
N LYS A 111 15.30 9.02 25.22
CA LYS A 111 15.72 9.48 26.54
C LYS A 111 15.79 8.33 27.55
N CYS A 112 14.85 7.38 27.48
CA CYS A 112 14.73 6.31 28.44
C CYS A 112 15.29 4.98 27.92
N VAL A 113 14.98 4.60 26.68
CA VAL A 113 15.37 3.30 26.10
C VAL A 113 15.65 3.41 24.61
N ASP A 114 16.30 2.38 24.05
CA ASP A 114 16.45 2.24 22.60
C ASP A 114 15.13 1.80 21.95
N HIS A 115 14.80 2.42 20.82
CA HIS A 115 13.61 2.10 20.02
C HIS A 115 14.02 1.65 18.62
N GLU A 116 13.43 0.55 18.18
CA GLU A 116 13.43 0.19 16.76
C GLU A 116 12.35 1.03 16.05
N ILE A 117 12.80 1.87 15.13
CA ILE A 117 11.97 2.74 14.30
C ILE A 117 11.96 2.19 12.88
N ASP A 118 10.77 1.86 12.39
CA ASP A 118 10.59 1.25 11.07
C ASP A 118 11.21 2.11 9.95
N ILE A 119 10.92 3.42 9.94
CA ILE A 119 11.43 4.35 8.93
C ILE A 119 11.69 5.73 9.55
N THR A 120 12.87 6.29 9.32
CA THR A 120 13.13 7.73 9.47
C THR A 120 13.07 8.41 8.12
N ALA A 121 12.47 9.60 8.06
CA ALA A 121 12.36 10.37 6.82
C ALA A 121 12.72 11.85 7.06
N THR A 122 13.68 12.38 6.29
CA THR A 122 14.13 13.76 6.37
C THR A 122 13.90 14.52 5.07
N LYS A 123 13.44 15.77 5.16
CA LYS A 123 13.32 16.68 4.02
C LYS A 123 13.40 18.13 4.50
N ALA A 124 14.46 18.84 4.10
CA ALA A 124 14.80 20.15 4.66
C ALA A 124 14.85 20.07 6.19
N ASN A 125 14.14 20.95 6.90
CA ASN A 125 14.07 20.96 8.36
C ASN A 125 12.98 20.04 8.95
N LYS A 126 12.42 19.11 8.17
CA LYS A 126 11.39 18.17 8.66
C LYS A 126 12.01 16.81 8.87
N HIS A 127 11.84 16.27 10.07
CA HIS A 127 12.29 14.94 10.46
C HIS A 127 11.12 14.14 11.00
N PHE A 128 10.87 12.98 10.40
CA PHE A 128 9.74 12.15 10.74
C PHE A 128 10.17 10.77 11.21
N MET A 129 9.55 10.35 12.31
CA MET A 129 9.49 8.98 12.77
C MET A 129 8.25 8.33 12.15
N ILE A 130 8.41 7.32 11.31
CA ILE A 130 7.29 6.69 10.60
C ILE A 130 7.19 5.24 11.05
N GLU A 131 6.01 4.87 11.53
CA GLU A 131 5.70 3.55 12.08
C GLU A 131 4.66 2.86 11.19
N CYS A 132 4.97 1.66 10.72
CA CYS A 132 4.17 0.89 9.80
C CYS A 132 3.37 -0.19 10.53
N LYS A 133 2.04 -0.03 10.55
CA LYS A 133 1.14 -1.09 10.99
C LYS A 133 0.58 -1.89 9.83
N PHE A 134 1.27 -2.97 9.46
CA PHE A 134 0.79 -3.93 8.46
C PHE A 134 -0.26 -4.90 9.04
N HIS A 135 -1.29 -5.20 8.24
CA HIS A 135 -2.27 -6.25 8.53
C HIS A 135 -2.31 -7.27 7.40
N ASN A 136 -2.25 -8.56 7.74
CA ASN A 136 -2.25 -9.67 6.79
C ASN A 136 -3.66 -10.13 6.35
N ARG A 137 -4.73 -9.58 6.95
CA ARG A 137 -6.12 -9.94 6.64
C ARG A 137 -6.98 -8.71 6.35
N PHE A 138 -7.89 -8.87 5.38
CA PHE A 138 -8.86 -7.83 5.04
C PHE A 138 -9.87 -7.64 6.17
N GLY A 139 -10.17 -6.37 6.46
CA GLY A 139 -11.21 -6.01 7.43
C GLY A 139 -10.67 -5.66 8.82
N LEU A 140 -9.41 -5.97 9.10
CA LEU A 140 -8.71 -5.48 10.29
C LEU A 140 -8.53 -3.96 10.21
N LYS A 141 -8.48 -3.34 11.38
CA LYS A 141 -8.23 -1.91 11.57
C LYS A 141 -7.15 -1.71 12.61
N THR A 142 -6.32 -0.70 12.41
CA THR A 142 -5.41 -0.20 13.45
C THR A 142 -6.23 0.58 14.48
N ASN A 143 -6.15 0.16 15.74
CA ASN A 143 -6.93 0.73 16.84
C ASN A 143 -6.10 1.74 17.66
N VAL A 144 -6.76 2.42 18.61
CA VAL A 144 -6.14 3.49 19.40
C VAL A 144 -4.96 3.02 20.25
N LYS A 145 -4.93 1.76 20.71
CA LYS A 145 -3.82 1.20 21.49
C LYS A 145 -2.49 1.26 20.74
N VAL A 146 -2.54 1.01 19.42
CA VAL A 146 -1.35 1.12 18.56
C VAL A 146 -0.86 2.56 18.49
N ILE A 147 -1.77 3.52 18.36
CA ILE A 147 -1.42 4.95 18.28
C ILE A 147 -0.85 5.44 19.61
N LEU A 148 -1.45 5.05 20.74
CA LEU A 148 -0.94 5.35 22.09
C LEU A 148 0.49 4.83 22.28
N SER A 149 0.76 3.58 21.89
CA SER A 149 2.10 2.99 21.99
C SER A 149 3.13 3.70 21.11
N ILE A 150 2.76 4.07 19.88
CA ILE A 150 3.64 4.84 18.98
C ILE A 150 3.88 6.25 19.52
N GLN A 151 2.86 6.88 20.11
CA GLN A 151 2.99 8.19 20.72
C GLN A 151 4.02 8.16 21.86
N ALA A 152 3.93 7.20 22.77
CA ALA A 152 4.89 7.07 23.86
C ALA A 152 6.34 6.88 23.35
N ARG A 153 6.55 6.04 22.32
CA ARG A 153 7.87 5.88 21.68
C ARG A 153 8.36 7.17 21.05
N PHE A 154 7.47 7.88 20.35
CA PHE A 154 7.81 9.16 19.73
C PHE A 154 8.23 10.21 20.77
N GLU A 155 7.54 10.31 21.91
CA GLU A 155 7.91 11.28 22.95
C GLU A 155 9.31 10.98 23.53
N ASP A 156 9.62 9.70 23.74
CA ASP A 156 10.92 9.30 24.28
C ASP A 156 12.07 9.62 23.32
N VAL A 157 11.87 9.33 22.03
CA VAL A 157 12.82 9.65 20.96
C VAL A 157 12.91 11.16 20.71
N ARG A 158 11.77 11.86 20.64
CA ARG A 158 11.73 13.31 20.42
C ARG A 158 12.50 14.05 21.50
N THR A 159 12.36 13.63 22.76
CA THR A 159 13.08 14.26 23.87
C THR A 159 14.59 14.13 23.71
N ALA A 160 15.10 13.00 23.21
CA ALA A 160 16.52 12.85 22.91
C ALA A 160 16.95 13.71 21.69
N TRP A 161 16.14 13.77 20.63
CA TRP A 161 16.42 14.61 19.48
C TRP A 161 16.46 16.10 19.80
N GLU A 162 15.54 16.60 20.62
CA GLU A 162 15.50 18.01 21.02
C GLU A 162 16.74 18.43 21.84
N GLN A 163 17.41 17.48 22.49
CA GLN A 163 18.67 17.72 23.20
C GLN A 163 19.90 17.67 22.29
N ASN A 164 19.79 17.09 21.10
CA ASN A 164 20.87 17.01 20.13
C ASN A 164 20.99 18.34 19.34
N PRO A 165 22.13 19.05 19.37
CA PRO A 165 22.34 20.28 18.61
C PRO A 165 22.07 20.16 17.10
N GLU A 166 22.32 18.99 16.50
CA GLU A 166 22.07 18.74 15.06
C GLU A 166 20.58 18.74 14.72
N HIS A 167 19.74 18.36 15.66
CA HIS A 167 18.28 18.25 15.51
C HIS A 167 17.51 19.42 16.13
N LYS A 168 18.21 20.37 16.76
CA LYS A 168 17.63 21.48 17.54
C LYS A 168 16.65 22.36 16.76
N TYR A 169 16.85 22.47 15.45
CA TYR A 169 16.00 23.27 14.56
C TYR A 169 15.09 22.44 13.65
N GLU A 170 15.08 21.11 13.84
CA GLU A 170 14.24 20.22 13.07
C GLU A 170 12.84 20.10 13.67
N PHE A 171 11.86 20.07 12.78
CA PHE A 171 10.49 19.77 13.13
C PHE A 171 10.29 18.26 13.18
N HIS A 172 10.15 17.73 14.41
CA HIS A 172 9.94 16.31 14.66
C HIS A 172 8.44 15.96 14.67
N ARG A 173 8.05 14.91 13.93
CA ARG A 173 6.66 14.42 13.96
C ARG A 173 6.56 12.92 13.71
N ALA A 174 5.64 12.26 14.42
CA ALA A 174 5.31 10.87 14.14
C ALA A 174 4.28 10.72 13.00
N TRP A 175 4.47 9.67 12.19
CA TRP A 175 3.49 9.15 11.25
C TRP A 175 3.17 7.70 11.60
N VAL A 176 1.89 7.32 11.45
CA VAL A 176 1.47 5.92 11.44
C VAL A 176 0.91 5.58 10.08
N VAL A 177 1.51 4.59 9.42
CA VAL A 177 1.14 4.14 8.08
C VAL A 177 0.52 2.75 8.17
N THR A 178 -0.61 2.51 7.48
CA THR A 178 -1.22 1.18 7.43
C THR A 178 -1.80 0.86 6.06
N ASN A 179 -1.67 -0.41 5.65
CA ASN A 179 -2.30 -0.94 4.43
C ASN A 179 -3.84 -1.10 4.57
N THR A 180 -4.40 -0.90 5.77
CA THR A 180 -5.85 -1.03 6.04
C THR A 180 -6.49 0.30 6.44
N ARG A 181 -7.19 0.37 7.58
CA ARG A 181 -7.91 1.57 8.04
C ARG A 181 -7.69 1.75 9.53
N PHE A 182 -7.89 2.96 10.01
CA PHE A 182 -7.91 3.26 11.44
C PHE A 182 -9.34 3.13 12.00
N THR A 183 -9.45 2.92 13.31
CA THR A 183 -10.70 3.11 14.04
C THR A 183 -10.97 4.61 14.25
N SER A 184 -12.22 4.99 14.56
CA SER A 184 -12.55 6.40 14.86
C SER A 184 -11.73 6.94 16.03
N GLU A 185 -11.59 6.16 17.09
CA GLU A 185 -10.82 6.55 18.28
C GLU A 185 -9.32 6.69 17.99
N ALA A 186 -8.77 5.88 17.09
CA ALA A 186 -7.38 6.03 16.65
C ALA A 186 -7.18 7.35 15.88
N ILE A 187 -8.14 7.73 15.03
CA ILE A 187 -8.09 8.99 14.28
C ILE A 187 -8.20 10.18 15.24
N LYS A 188 -9.22 10.20 16.10
CA LYS A 188 -9.42 11.28 17.09
C LYS A 188 -8.19 11.50 17.96
N TYR A 189 -7.63 10.42 18.52
CA TYR A 189 -6.46 10.52 19.38
C TYR A 189 -5.22 11.00 18.60
N ALA A 190 -4.98 10.47 17.40
CA ALA A 190 -3.84 10.91 16.58
C ALA A 190 -3.93 12.39 16.22
N GLU A 191 -5.12 12.88 15.82
CA GLU A 191 -5.36 14.28 15.51
C GLU A 191 -5.10 15.17 16.74
N CYS A 192 -5.59 14.77 17.91
CA CYS A 192 -5.35 15.46 19.19
C CYS A 192 -3.86 15.56 19.52
N MET A 193 -3.12 14.45 19.40
CA MET A 193 -1.68 14.40 19.69
C MET A 193 -0.81 14.90 18.53
N GLY A 194 -1.41 15.37 17.44
CA GLY A 194 -0.67 15.81 16.26
C GLY A 194 0.09 14.71 15.53
N ILE A 195 -0.27 13.43 15.66
CA ILE A 195 0.31 12.31 14.92
C ILE A 195 -0.34 12.21 13.54
N LYS A 196 0.47 12.09 12.49
CA LYS A 196 -0.03 11.95 11.12
C LYS A 196 -0.46 10.51 10.86
N LEU A 197 -1.60 10.32 10.21
CA LEU A 197 -2.10 9.01 9.85
C LEU A 197 -2.18 8.85 8.34
N LEU A 198 -1.66 7.74 7.81
CA LEU A 198 -1.76 7.37 6.40
C LEU A 198 -2.29 5.95 6.25
N GLY A 199 -3.57 5.83 5.90
CA GLY A 199 -4.27 4.55 5.71
C GLY A 199 -4.87 4.41 4.32
N TRP A 200 -5.49 3.27 4.02
CA TRP A 200 -6.13 3.00 2.72
C TRP A 200 -7.15 4.07 2.27
N LYS A 201 -7.81 4.74 3.22
CA LYS A 201 -8.79 5.81 2.94
C LYS A 201 -8.64 7.02 3.87
N HIS A 202 -7.49 7.17 4.52
CA HIS A 202 -7.26 8.26 5.46
C HIS A 202 -5.87 8.89 5.18
N PRO A 203 -5.76 10.22 5.10
CA PRO A 203 -6.86 11.20 5.15
C PRO A 203 -7.84 11.00 4.00
N GLU A 204 -9.06 11.56 4.13
CA GLU A 204 -10.06 11.41 3.08
C GLU A 204 -9.50 11.97 1.75
N ASN A 205 -9.68 11.20 0.67
CA ASN A 205 -9.13 11.50 -0.66
C ASN A 205 -7.59 11.63 -0.76
N GLN A 206 -6.85 11.37 0.33
CA GLN A 206 -5.37 11.43 0.37
C GLN A 206 -4.73 10.20 1.02
N GLY A 207 -5.47 9.09 1.10
CA GLY A 207 -4.95 7.84 1.65
C GLY A 207 -3.81 7.23 0.84
N ILE A 208 -3.14 6.22 1.41
CA ILE A 208 -1.93 5.60 0.85
C ILE A 208 -2.11 5.15 -0.61
N GLY A 209 -3.30 4.66 -0.99
CA GLY A 209 -3.58 4.27 -2.37
C GLY A 209 -3.46 5.46 -3.34
N LYS A 210 -4.01 6.63 -2.97
CA LYS A 210 -3.91 7.84 -3.78
C LYS A 210 -2.47 8.38 -3.80
N VAL A 211 -1.75 8.29 -2.69
CA VAL A 211 -0.33 8.68 -2.63
C VAL A 211 0.49 7.85 -3.60
N ILE A 212 0.35 6.52 -3.55
CA ILE A 212 0.99 5.58 -4.48
C ILE A 212 0.66 5.91 -5.93
N ASP A 213 -0.63 6.10 -6.25
CA ASP A 213 -1.06 6.44 -7.60
C ASP A 213 -0.44 7.76 -8.09
N THR A 214 -0.26 8.74 -7.19
CA THR A 214 0.27 10.08 -7.51
C THR A 214 1.77 10.03 -7.77
N VAL A 215 2.53 9.22 -7.02
CA VAL A 215 3.98 9.07 -7.23
C VAL A 215 4.33 8.00 -8.28
N GLY A 216 3.34 7.25 -8.77
CA GLY A 216 3.50 6.19 -9.76
C GLY A 216 4.18 4.91 -9.26
N LEU A 217 4.57 4.82 -7.98
CA LEU A 217 5.29 3.67 -7.44
C LEU A 217 4.37 2.53 -6.99
N HIS A 218 4.13 1.55 -7.85
CA HIS A 218 3.35 0.36 -7.50
C HIS A 218 4.23 -0.76 -6.92
N PRO A 219 3.71 -1.55 -5.96
CA PRO A 219 4.45 -2.67 -5.39
C PRO A 219 4.59 -3.80 -6.41
N ILE A 220 5.69 -4.58 -6.36
CA ILE A 220 5.96 -5.71 -7.27
C ILE A 220 4.79 -6.71 -7.36
N THR A 221 4.02 -6.82 -6.28
CA THR A 221 2.82 -7.65 -6.16
C THR A 221 1.63 -7.18 -7.00
N ALA A 222 1.69 -5.98 -7.57
CA ALA A 222 0.70 -5.47 -8.52
C ALA A 222 0.81 -6.15 -9.89
N LEU A 223 2.01 -6.63 -10.26
CA LEU A 223 2.23 -7.33 -11.53
C LEU A 223 1.44 -8.64 -11.59
N THR A 224 0.63 -8.77 -12.62
CA THR A 224 -0.26 -9.91 -12.86
C THR A 224 0.43 -11.03 -13.63
N SER A 225 1.52 -10.74 -14.36
CA SER A 225 2.34 -11.77 -15.02
C SER A 225 3.21 -12.58 -14.05
N LEU A 226 3.35 -12.13 -12.80
CA LEU A 226 4.06 -12.87 -11.76
C LEU A 226 3.13 -13.84 -11.01
N THR A 227 3.57 -15.08 -10.84
CA THR A 227 2.93 -16.01 -9.91
C THR A 227 3.14 -15.58 -8.46
N HIS A 228 2.34 -16.13 -7.55
CA HIS A 228 2.51 -15.87 -6.12
C HIS A 228 3.91 -16.26 -5.60
N GLN A 229 4.47 -17.37 -6.11
CA GLN A 229 5.81 -17.82 -5.73
C GLN A 229 6.89 -16.87 -6.25
N GLN A 230 6.77 -16.38 -7.48
CA GLN A 230 7.71 -15.41 -8.05
C GLN A 230 7.67 -14.08 -7.30
N LYS A 231 6.47 -13.56 -6.98
CA LYS A 231 6.32 -12.36 -6.13
C LYS A 231 7.04 -12.51 -4.79
N ARG A 232 6.89 -13.67 -4.15
CA ARG A 232 7.60 -13.97 -2.89
C ARG A 232 9.11 -14.04 -3.07
N ALA A 233 9.60 -14.57 -4.19
CA ALA A 233 11.03 -14.58 -4.48
C ALA A 233 11.59 -13.16 -4.60
N PHE A 234 10.90 -12.26 -5.33
CA PHE A 234 11.27 -10.84 -5.38
C PHE A 234 11.31 -10.19 -3.99
N ILE A 235 10.25 -10.37 -3.20
CA ILE A 235 10.15 -9.81 -1.85
C ILE A 235 11.29 -10.32 -0.94
N LYS A 236 11.67 -11.60 -1.06
CA LYS A 236 12.75 -12.20 -0.27
C LYS A 236 14.11 -11.55 -0.55
N GLU A 237 14.35 -11.16 -1.79
CA GLU A 237 15.55 -10.43 -2.22
C GLU A 237 15.48 -8.92 -1.93
N GLY A 238 14.41 -8.43 -1.28
CA GLY A 238 14.20 -7.01 -0.99
C GLY A 238 13.65 -6.19 -2.16
N PHE A 239 13.24 -6.83 -3.26
CA PHE A 239 12.64 -6.17 -4.42
C PHE A 239 11.13 -6.01 -4.21
N VAL A 240 10.71 -4.81 -3.82
CA VAL A 240 9.31 -4.52 -3.45
C VAL A 240 8.57 -3.64 -4.46
N LEU A 241 9.24 -3.10 -5.48
CA LEU A 241 8.66 -2.21 -6.50
C LEU A 241 8.49 -2.92 -7.85
N CYS A 242 7.47 -2.58 -8.65
CA CYS A 242 7.34 -3.21 -9.97
C CYS A 242 8.53 -2.92 -10.88
N ARG A 243 9.11 -1.72 -10.77
CA ARG A 243 10.29 -1.33 -11.57
C ARG A 243 11.50 -2.23 -11.31
N ASP A 244 11.56 -2.89 -10.16
CA ASP A 244 12.65 -3.83 -9.85
C ASP A 244 12.66 -5.01 -10.83
N ALA A 245 11.49 -5.39 -11.36
CA ALA A 245 11.42 -6.40 -12.43
C ALA A 245 12.22 -6.00 -13.68
N SER A 246 12.23 -4.72 -14.05
CA SER A 246 13.00 -4.21 -15.19
C SER A 246 14.49 -4.08 -14.89
N LYS A 247 14.86 -3.85 -13.63
CA LYS A 247 16.25 -3.63 -13.19
C LYS A 247 17.02 -4.92 -12.94
N HIS A 248 16.33 -6.04 -12.71
CA HIS A 248 16.95 -7.31 -12.31
C HIS A 248 16.66 -8.45 -13.31
N ILE A 249 17.02 -8.26 -14.59
CA ILE A 249 16.83 -9.26 -15.65
C ILE A 249 17.54 -10.59 -15.34
N ALA A 250 18.73 -10.54 -14.74
CA ALA A 250 19.48 -11.75 -14.35
C ALA A 250 18.69 -12.59 -13.33
N PHE A 251 18.05 -11.93 -12.34
CA PHE A 251 17.20 -12.59 -11.35
C PHE A 251 15.94 -13.19 -12.00
N LEU A 252 15.35 -12.51 -12.99
CA LEU A 252 14.25 -13.10 -13.77
C LEU A 252 14.69 -14.38 -14.49
N LYS A 253 15.89 -14.41 -15.07
CA LYS A 253 16.42 -15.63 -15.71
C LYS A 253 16.63 -16.75 -14.69
N SER A 254 17.14 -16.46 -13.49
CA SER A 254 17.32 -17.47 -12.43
C SER A 254 15.98 -18.02 -11.90
N LEU A 255 14.88 -17.27 -12.03
CA LEU A 255 13.52 -17.73 -11.76
C LEU A 255 12.88 -18.52 -12.92
N GLY A 256 13.63 -18.82 -13.98
CA GLY A 256 13.19 -19.64 -15.11
C GLY A 256 12.36 -18.90 -16.16
N PHE A 257 12.43 -17.56 -16.23
CA PHE A 257 11.71 -16.81 -17.25
C PHE A 257 12.40 -16.93 -18.62
N SER A 258 11.62 -17.27 -19.65
CA SER A 258 12.03 -17.14 -21.05
C SER A 258 12.15 -15.66 -21.46
N ALA A 259 12.96 -15.37 -22.49
CA ALA A 259 13.10 -14.01 -23.03
C ALA A 259 11.75 -13.36 -23.40
N ARG A 260 10.79 -14.15 -23.91
CA ARG A 260 9.43 -13.70 -24.22
C ARG A 260 8.65 -13.30 -22.96
N GLN A 261 8.75 -14.08 -21.89
CA GLN A 261 8.10 -13.76 -20.61
C GLN A 261 8.71 -12.52 -19.96
N ILE A 262 10.04 -12.37 -20.02
CA ILE A 262 10.75 -11.17 -19.53
C ILE A 262 10.25 -9.94 -20.27
N LYS A 263 10.23 -9.95 -21.61
CA LYS A 263 9.75 -8.83 -22.42
C LYS A 263 8.30 -8.44 -22.08
N LYS A 264 7.43 -9.43 -21.85
CA LYS A 264 6.04 -9.20 -21.44
C LYS A 264 5.96 -8.57 -20.05
N LEU A 265 6.75 -9.05 -19.09
CA LEU A 265 6.76 -8.57 -17.72
C LEU A 265 7.28 -7.13 -17.62
N ILE A 266 8.37 -6.81 -18.35
CA ILE A 266 8.93 -5.46 -18.41
C ILE A 266 7.90 -4.48 -18.96
N LYS A 267 7.24 -4.83 -20.08
CA LYS A 267 6.17 -4.01 -20.66
C LYS A 267 5.01 -3.77 -19.67
N GLU A 268 4.64 -4.80 -18.91
CA GLU A 268 3.62 -4.66 -17.86
C GLU A 268 4.08 -3.72 -16.74
N ALA A 269 5.33 -3.86 -16.28
CA ALA A 269 5.91 -3.02 -15.23
C ALA A 269 5.99 -1.54 -15.64
N GLU A 270 6.44 -1.26 -16.87
CA GLU A 270 6.49 0.09 -17.44
C GLU A 270 5.09 0.72 -17.52
N THR A 271 4.14 -0.02 -18.07
CA THR A 271 2.74 0.44 -18.19
C THR A 271 2.09 0.67 -16.80
N THR A 272 2.49 -0.11 -15.79
CA THR A 272 1.90 -0.05 -14.44
C THR A 272 2.49 1.07 -13.58
N CYS A 273 3.79 1.36 -13.72
CA CYS A 273 4.50 2.30 -12.84
C CYS A 273 4.70 3.70 -13.42
N PHE A 274 4.04 4.04 -14.52
CA PHE A 274 4.30 5.31 -15.24
C PHE A 274 5.82 5.53 -15.46
N LEU A 275 6.53 4.47 -15.86
CA LEU A 275 7.95 4.56 -16.23
C LEU A 275 8.08 5.11 -17.65
#